data_AF-F8Q3D1-F1
#
_entry.id   AF-F8Q3D1-F1
#
_cell.length_a   1.000
_cell.length_b   1.000
_cell.length_c   1.000
_cell.angle_alpha   90.00
_cell.angle_beta   90.00
_cell.angle_gamma   90.00
#
_symmetry.space_group_name_H-M   'P 1'
#
loop_
_entity.id
_entity.type
_entity.pdbx_description
1 polymer ?
#
loop_
_entity_poly.entity_id
_entity_poly.type
_entity_poly.pdbx_seq_one_letter_code
_entity_poly.pdbx_strand_id
1 'polypeptide(L)'
;MPVWCKCFKSQLEEPSVLEQIPLINAPIVAARAMDVNNSTISGKIYAVVNLMAQGGVKELVEDTNLDHVDVSEHIVLFHGDLGTGEQLQAIQEQRSIEETPWNHFQYLISVPGLFHLKMACADTLWCTFLQLATARQDETSLMHNVSMLQPRETGIYGSKPGFRHMHQLVNHPGIYHCLDCWRVEVKTCNPAHSTLALFATSAPSFEELKAIAIHLAKACYDTQFLDL
;
A
#
# COMPACT_ATOMS: atom_id res chain seq x y z
N MET A 1 -10.69 -8.69 12.14
CA MET A 1 -10.03 -9.93 12.61
C MET A 1 -10.84 -10.53 13.76
N PRO A 2 -11.27 -11.79 13.65
CA PRO A 2 -12.08 -12.47 14.67
C PRO A 2 -11.44 -12.46 16.06
N VAL A 3 -12.26 -12.44 17.11
CA VAL A 3 -11.82 -12.42 18.51
C VAL A 3 -10.97 -13.65 18.85
N TRP A 4 -11.33 -14.82 18.30
CA TRP A 4 -10.58 -16.06 18.53
C TRP A 4 -9.18 -16.05 17.90
N CYS A 5 -8.91 -15.26 16.85
CA CYS A 5 -7.54 -15.14 16.35
C CYS A 5 -6.66 -14.28 17.28
N LYS A 6 -7.25 -13.39 18.08
CA LYS A 6 -6.49 -12.41 18.88
C LYS A 6 -5.74 -13.06 20.05
N CYS A 7 -6.24 -14.18 20.60
CA CYS A 7 -5.56 -14.86 21.71
C CYS A 7 -4.22 -15.49 21.30
N PHE A 8 -3.99 -15.69 20.00
CA PHE A 8 -2.74 -16.22 19.46
C PHE A 8 -1.73 -15.14 19.07
N LYS A 9 -2.01 -13.86 19.35
CA LYS A 9 -1.09 -12.76 18.98
C LYS A 9 0.31 -12.97 19.55
N SER A 10 0.43 -13.53 20.76
CA SER A 10 1.71 -13.83 21.39
C SER A 10 2.45 -15.04 20.81
N GLN A 11 1.77 -15.85 19.97
CA GLN A 11 2.34 -17.02 19.31
C GLN A 11 2.77 -16.72 17.86
N LEU A 12 2.45 -15.54 17.35
CA LEU A 12 3.01 -15.06 16.09
C LEU A 12 4.47 -14.69 16.33
N GLU A 13 5.38 -15.41 15.67
CA GLU A 13 6.78 -15.03 15.63
C GLU A 13 6.90 -13.63 15.02
N GLU A 14 7.73 -12.78 15.62
CA GLU A 14 8.11 -11.54 14.95
C GLU A 14 8.84 -11.91 13.66
N PRO A 15 8.58 -11.21 12.55
CA PRO A 15 9.30 -11.44 11.32
C PRO A 15 10.81 -11.34 11.59
N SER A 16 11.58 -12.29 11.06
CA SER A 16 13.03 -12.28 11.24
C SER A 16 13.58 -10.97 10.69
N VAL A 17 14.27 -10.23 11.56
CA VAL A 17 14.90 -8.97 11.16
C VAL A 17 16.11 -9.32 10.29
N LEU A 18 16.00 -9.12 8.98
CA LEU A 18 17.11 -9.31 8.05
C LEU A 18 18.17 -8.22 8.25
N GLU A 19 17.73 -6.97 8.39
CA GLU A 19 18.57 -5.80 8.62
C GLU A 19 17.85 -4.88 9.60
N GLN A 20 18.40 -4.73 10.82
CA GLN A 20 17.79 -3.90 11.84
C GLN A 20 18.28 -2.46 11.66
N ILE A 21 17.40 -1.57 11.22
CA ILE A 21 17.67 -0.13 11.31
C ILE A 21 17.69 0.23 12.81
N PRO A 22 18.79 0.78 13.35
CA PRO A 22 18.89 1.06 14.78
C PRO A 22 17.82 2.08 15.19
N LEU A 23 17.02 1.71 16.20
CA LEU A 23 16.02 2.58 16.80
C LEU A 23 16.72 3.59 17.70
N ILE A 24 17.12 4.72 17.11
CA ILE A 24 17.61 5.87 17.84
C ILE A 24 16.50 6.92 17.92
N ASN A 25 16.36 7.56 19.09
CA ASN A 25 15.54 8.75 19.20
C ASN A 25 16.24 9.88 18.42
N ALA A 26 15.90 10.01 17.14
CA ALA A 26 16.39 11.11 16.33
C ALA A 26 15.70 12.41 16.74
N PRO A 27 16.43 13.53 16.89
CA PRO A 27 15.80 14.82 17.08
C PRO A 27 14.90 15.13 15.87
N ILE A 28 13.65 15.51 16.13
CA ILE A 28 12.73 15.94 15.08
C ILE A 28 13.16 17.33 14.64
N VAL A 29 13.75 17.43 13.46
CA VAL A 29 14.10 18.70 12.82
C VAL A 29 13.05 19.01 11.75
N ALA A 30 12.48 20.21 11.79
CA ALA A 30 11.56 20.65 10.76
C ALA A 30 12.25 20.63 9.38
N ALA A 31 11.53 20.18 8.36
CA ALA A 31 12.04 20.19 6.99
C ALA A 31 12.23 21.64 6.53
N ARG A 32 13.47 22.05 6.22
CA ARG A 32 13.80 23.41 5.76
C ARG A 32 13.10 23.75 4.45
N ALA A 33 12.74 22.74 3.67
CA ALA A 33 11.91 22.88 2.48
C ALA A 33 10.52 23.49 2.76
N MET A 34 10.03 23.47 4.01
CA MET A 34 8.77 24.10 4.38
C MET A 34 8.81 25.63 4.32
N ASP A 35 10.00 26.23 4.45
CA ASP A 35 10.19 27.69 4.39
C ASP A 35 10.41 28.18 2.95
N VAL A 36 10.29 27.28 1.97
CA VAL A 36 10.59 27.54 0.57
C VAL A 36 9.30 27.73 -0.23
N ASN A 37 9.29 28.75 -1.08
CA ASN A 37 8.17 28.98 -1.97
C ASN A 37 8.18 27.99 -3.16
N ASN A 38 7.46 26.88 -3.02
CA ASN A 38 7.36 25.83 -4.04
C ASN A 38 6.47 26.18 -5.24
N SER A 39 5.95 27.40 -5.34
CA SER A 39 5.20 27.86 -6.53
C SER A 39 6.10 28.17 -7.72
N THR A 40 7.40 28.36 -7.50
CA THR A 40 8.39 28.65 -8.55
C THR A 40 9.30 27.46 -8.80
N ILE A 41 9.83 27.33 -10.02
CA ILE A 41 10.81 26.27 -10.35
C ILE A 41 12.04 26.37 -9.44
N SER A 42 12.63 27.55 -9.28
CA SER A 42 13.80 27.75 -8.41
C SER A 42 13.49 27.37 -6.96
N GLY A 43 12.30 27.68 -6.46
CA GLY A 43 11.86 27.25 -5.13
C GLY A 43 11.74 25.74 -5.02
N LYS A 44 11.17 25.05 -6.02
CA LYS A 44 11.08 23.59 -6.03
C LYS A 44 12.48 22.94 -6.02
N ILE A 45 13.41 23.42 -6.85
CA ILE A 45 14.80 22.97 -6.84
C ILE A 45 15.40 23.17 -5.45
N TYR A 46 15.22 24.35 -4.86
CA TYR A 46 15.75 24.66 -3.55
C TYR A 46 15.14 23.78 -2.44
N ALA A 47 13.85 23.45 -2.53
CA ALA A 47 13.20 22.53 -1.61
C ALA A 47 13.81 21.11 -1.68
N VAL A 48 14.01 20.58 -2.89
CA VAL A 48 14.66 19.29 -3.10
C VAL A 48 16.07 19.30 -2.54
N VAL A 49 16.89 20.29 -2.89
CA VAL A 49 18.28 20.42 -2.40
C VAL A 49 18.32 20.49 -0.87
N ASN A 50 17.40 21.24 -0.23
CA ASN A 50 17.34 21.32 1.23
C ASN A 50 16.95 19.98 1.87
N LEU A 51 15.99 19.25 1.29
CA LEU A 51 15.60 17.92 1.78
C LEU A 51 16.76 16.93 1.66
N MET A 52 17.43 16.89 0.51
CA MET A 52 18.60 16.02 0.31
C MET A 52 19.70 16.34 1.31
N ALA A 53 20.05 17.62 1.47
CA ALA A 53 21.08 18.05 2.40
C ALA A 53 20.72 17.76 3.87
N GLN A 54 19.44 17.88 4.25
CA GLN A 54 18.96 17.48 5.58
C GLN A 54 18.97 15.96 5.79
N GLY A 55 18.74 15.19 4.73
CA GLY A 55 18.87 13.73 4.70
C GLY A 55 20.33 13.24 4.63
N GLY A 56 21.31 14.14 4.64
CA GLY A 56 22.74 13.80 4.56
C GLY A 56 23.26 13.50 3.16
N VAL A 57 22.44 13.70 2.12
CA VAL A 57 22.82 13.48 0.72
C VAL A 57 23.33 14.79 0.13
N LYS A 58 24.62 14.81 -0.25
CA LYS A 58 25.32 16.00 -0.79
C LYS A 58 26.24 15.59 -1.93
N GLU A 59 26.56 16.54 -2.79
CA GLU A 59 27.53 16.34 -3.87
C GLU A 59 28.92 16.13 -3.27
N LEU A 60 29.66 15.17 -3.79
CA LEU A 60 31.07 14.99 -3.46
C LEU A 60 31.88 16.10 -4.12
N VAL A 61 32.31 17.07 -3.33
CA VAL A 61 33.36 18.01 -3.73
C VAL A 61 34.68 17.43 -3.21
N GLU A 62 35.67 17.28 -4.08
CA GLU A 62 36.93 16.52 -3.92
C GLU A 62 37.76 16.76 -2.63
N ASP A 63 37.37 17.67 -1.73
CA ASP A 63 38.24 18.25 -0.71
C ASP A 63 37.76 18.12 0.75
N THR A 64 36.82 17.21 1.06
CA THR A 64 36.37 17.02 2.46
C THR A 64 36.39 15.56 2.93
N ASN A 65 37.32 15.26 3.84
CA ASN A 65 37.51 14.02 4.63
C ASN A 65 36.33 13.66 5.57
N LEU A 66 35.09 13.94 5.20
CA LEU A 66 33.91 13.55 5.97
C LEU A 66 33.30 12.27 5.38
N ASP A 67 32.65 11.46 6.22
CA ASP A 67 31.86 10.28 5.84
C ASP A 67 30.72 10.69 4.89
N HIS A 68 31.04 10.90 3.62
CA HIS A 68 30.08 11.23 2.57
C HIS A 68 29.64 9.96 1.86
N VAL A 69 28.34 9.88 1.56
CA VAL A 69 27.78 8.79 0.76
C VAL A 69 27.92 9.19 -0.71
N ASP A 70 28.76 8.47 -1.44
CA ASP A 70 28.75 8.56 -2.91
C ASP A 70 27.42 8.01 -3.43
N VAL A 71 26.56 8.89 -3.94
CA VAL A 71 25.29 8.47 -4.54
C VAL A 71 25.39 8.16 -6.02
N SER A 72 26.58 8.19 -6.63
CA SER A 72 26.74 7.83 -8.04
C SER A 72 26.25 6.41 -8.34
N GLU A 73 26.36 5.50 -7.37
CA GLU A 73 25.86 4.12 -7.44
C GLU A 73 24.47 3.92 -6.80
N HIS A 74 23.83 4.99 -6.30
CA HIS A 74 22.60 4.93 -5.54
C HIS A 74 21.47 5.75 -6.18
N ILE A 75 20.24 5.28 -6.02
CA ILE A 75 19.05 6.07 -6.33
C ILE A 75 18.40 6.51 -5.02
N VAL A 76 17.84 7.72 -5.02
CA VAL A 76 17.01 8.20 -3.92
C VAL A 76 15.56 8.16 -4.35
N LEU A 77 14.78 7.32 -3.65
CA LEU A 77 13.35 7.24 -3.84
C LEU A 77 12.69 8.45 -3.18
N PHE A 78 12.03 9.27 -3.98
CA PHE A 78 11.34 10.46 -3.52
C PHE A 78 9.83 10.19 -3.50
N HIS A 79 9.29 9.95 -2.31
CA HIS A 79 7.87 9.69 -2.13
C HIS A 79 7.06 10.97 -2.01
N GLY A 80 6.00 11.09 -2.81
CA GLY A 80 5.12 12.25 -2.79
C GLY A 80 3.78 12.00 -3.45
N ASP A 81 3.00 13.08 -3.56
CA ASP A 81 1.81 13.08 -4.40
C ASP A 81 2.16 13.18 -5.89
N LEU A 82 1.14 13.07 -6.75
CA LEU A 82 1.34 13.20 -8.20
C LEU A 82 2.02 14.53 -8.54
N GLY A 83 1.60 15.62 -7.90
CA GLY A 83 2.17 16.95 -8.12
C GLY A 83 3.66 17.01 -7.75
N THR A 84 4.09 16.32 -6.70
CA THR A 84 5.51 16.20 -6.33
C THR A 84 6.29 15.50 -7.43
N GLY A 85 5.75 14.41 -7.98
CA GLY A 85 6.39 13.68 -9.08
C GLY A 85 6.51 14.51 -10.35
N GLU A 86 5.43 15.19 -10.76
CA GLU A 86 5.42 16.11 -11.91
C GLU A 86 6.44 17.25 -11.73
N GLN A 87 6.59 17.75 -10.49
CA GLN A 87 7.56 18.78 -10.18
C GLN A 87 9.01 18.29 -10.30
N LEU A 88 9.30 17.10 -9.80
CA LEU A 88 10.64 16.49 -9.95
C LEU A 88 10.98 16.23 -11.41
N GLN A 89 10.03 15.71 -12.18
CA GLN A 89 10.21 15.49 -13.61
C GLN A 89 10.51 16.81 -14.35
N ALA A 90 9.76 17.88 -14.07
CA ALA A 90 10.00 19.19 -14.67
C ALA A 90 11.40 19.75 -14.33
N ILE A 91 11.88 19.52 -13.10
CA ILE A 91 13.25 19.89 -12.70
C ILE A 91 14.28 19.13 -13.54
N GLN A 92 14.12 17.81 -13.66
CA GLN A 92 15.03 16.94 -14.42
C GLN A 92 15.05 17.32 -15.91
N GLU A 93 13.89 17.58 -16.50
CA GLU A 93 13.77 18.02 -17.89
C GLU A 93 14.49 19.36 -18.11
N GLN A 94 14.26 20.35 -17.24
CA GLN A 94 14.89 21.66 -17.36
C GLN A 94 16.40 21.61 -17.18
N ARG A 95 16.89 20.74 -16.30
CA ARG A 95 18.32 20.60 -16.02
C ARG A 95 19.01 19.57 -16.88
N SER A 96 18.34 18.93 -17.83
CA SER A 96 18.93 17.91 -18.72
C SER A 96 20.14 18.38 -19.55
N ILE A 97 20.36 19.69 -19.64
CA ILE A 97 21.46 20.33 -20.39
C ILE A 97 22.72 20.63 -19.55
N GLU A 98 22.69 20.39 -18.24
CA GLU A 98 23.85 20.64 -17.39
C GLU A 98 24.96 19.60 -17.67
N GLU A 99 26.10 19.72 -17.01
CA GLU A 99 27.25 18.86 -17.32
C GLU A 99 27.20 17.51 -16.58
N THR A 100 26.58 17.46 -15.40
CA THR A 100 26.68 16.30 -14.49
C THR A 100 25.31 15.66 -14.21
N PRO A 101 25.25 14.31 -14.07
CA PRO A 101 24.04 13.60 -13.62
C PRO A 101 23.49 14.12 -12.28
N TRP A 102 24.37 14.60 -11.41
CA TRP A 102 24.00 15.22 -10.14
C TRP A 102 23.20 16.51 -10.38
N ASN A 103 23.69 17.41 -11.23
CA ASN A 103 23.00 18.64 -11.56
C ASN A 103 21.67 18.38 -12.30
N HIS A 104 21.58 17.26 -13.02
CA HIS A 104 20.35 16.79 -13.67
C HIS A 104 19.33 16.22 -12.69
N PHE A 105 19.70 15.99 -11.43
CA PHE A 105 18.89 15.23 -10.47
C PHE A 105 18.51 13.83 -10.96
N GLN A 106 19.33 13.18 -11.80
CA GLN A 106 19.02 11.86 -12.39
C GLN A 106 18.89 10.75 -11.33
N TYR A 107 19.55 10.90 -10.19
CA TYR A 107 19.50 9.97 -9.06
C TYR A 107 18.16 10.03 -8.28
N LEU A 108 17.31 11.04 -8.53
CA LEU A 108 16.00 11.15 -7.88
C LEU A 108 14.93 10.40 -8.67
N ILE A 109 14.36 9.35 -8.07
CA ILE A 109 13.25 8.60 -8.65
C ILE A 109 11.99 8.90 -7.87
N SER A 110 11.05 9.59 -8.50
CA SER A 110 9.73 9.82 -7.92
C SER A 110 8.96 8.50 -7.81
N VAL A 111 8.54 8.15 -6.60
CA VAL A 111 7.70 6.98 -6.35
C VAL A 111 6.36 7.46 -5.78
N PRO A 112 5.21 7.10 -6.38
CA PRO A 112 3.92 7.47 -5.82
C PRO A 112 3.82 7.08 -4.36
N GLY A 113 3.37 8.03 -3.52
CA GLY A 113 3.09 7.73 -2.12
C GLY A 113 2.04 6.61 -2.01
N LEU A 114 2.12 5.81 -0.95
CA LEU A 114 1.19 4.69 -0.70
C LEU A 114 -0.29 5.11 -0.77
N PHE A 115 -0.58 6.35 -0.37
CA PHE A 115 -1.92 6.92 -0.50
C PHE A 115 -2.40 7.00 -1.95
N HIS A 116 -1.57 7.50 -2.87
CA HIS A 116 -1.91 7.59 -4.30
C HIS A 116 -2.02 6.23 -4.95
N LEU A 117 -1.13 5.29 -4.58
CA LEU A 117 -1.26 3.91 -5.02
C LEU A 117 -2.62 3.33 -4.61
N LYS A 118 -3.02 3.50 -3.34
CA LYS A 118 -4.34 3.07 -2.86
C LYS A 118 -5.49 3.75 -3.61
N MET A 119 -5.37 5.04 -3.91
CA MET A 119 -6.38 5.76 -4.70
C MET A 119 -6.49 5.21 -6.13
N ALA A 120 -5.37 4.97 -6.80
CA ALA A 120 -5.34 4.39 -8.15
C ALA A 120 -5.93 2.97 -8.17
N CYS A 121 -5.62 2.14 -7.17
CA CYS A 121 -6.23 0.82 -7.03
C CYS A 121 -7.75 0.93 -6.81
N ALA A 122 -8.20 1.84 -5.94
CA ALA A 122 -9.62 2.05 -5.68
C ALA A 122 -10.37 2.52 -6.94
N ASP A 123 -9.79 3.44 -7.71
CA ASP A 123 -10.36 3.91 -8.98
C ASP A 123 -10.39 2.79 -10.03
N THR A 124 -9.33 1.98 -10.11
CA THR A 124 -9.28 0.80 -10.99
C THR A 124 -10.40 -0.19 -10.66
N LEU A 125 -10.57 -0.54 -9.38
CA LEU A 125 -11.65 -1.43 -8.93
C LEU A 125 -13.03 -0.88 -9.29
N TRP A 126 -13.24 0.43 -9.15
CA TRP A 126 -14.48 1.05 -9.56
C TRP A 126 -14.67 0.95 -11.08
N CYS A 127 -13.69 1.34 -11.89
CA CYS A 127 -13.75 1.25 -13.35
C CYS A 127 -14.07 -0.19 -13.82
N THR A 128 -13.42 -1.20 -13.25
CA THR A 128 -13.57 -2.60 -13.67
C THR A 128 -14.88 -3.23 -13.20
N PHE A 129 -15.24 -3.09 -11.92
CA PHE A 129 -16.32 -3.88 -11.31
C PHE A 129 -17.62 -3.11 -11.08
N LEU A 130 -17.58 -1.77 -11.13
CA LEU A 130 -18.73 -0.94 -10.79
C LEU A 130 -19.10 0.03 -11.89
N GLN A 131 -18.19 0.56 -12.70
CA GLN A 131 -18.53 1.55 -13.72
C GLN A 131 -19.37 0.92 -14.84
N LEU A 132 -19.00 -0.27 -15.30
CA LEU A 132 -19.70 -0.98 -16.36
C LEU A 132 -21.00 -1.62 -15.82
N ALA A 133 -22.14 -1.31 -16.44
CA ALA A 133 -23.43 -1.86 -16.02
C ALA A 133 -23.47 -3.40 -16.11
N THR A 134 -22.78 -3.99 -17.08
CA THR A 134 -22.66 -5.44 -17.26
C THR A 134 -21.93 -6.12 -16.11
N ALA A 135 -20.92 -5.46 -15.53
CA ALA A 135 -20.17 -6.00 -14.39
C ALA A 135 -20.98 -6.04 -13.08
N ARG A 136 -22.18 -5.44 -13.05
CA ARG A 136 -23.05 -5.32 -11.86
C ARG A 136 -24.14 -6.38 -11.78
N GLN A 137 -24.31 -7.19 -12.83
CA GLN A 137 -25.49 -8.05 -12.97
C GLN A 137 -25.33 -9.41 -12.30
N ASP A 138 -24.09 -9.83 -12.04
CA ASP A 138 -23.81 -11.13 -11.45
C ASP A 138 -24.06 -11.17 -9.93
N GLU A 139 -24.45 -12.34 -9.41
CA GLU A 139 -24.69 -12.56 -7.98
C GLU A 139 -23.40 -12.44 -7.16
N THR A 140 -22.23 -12.71 -7.76
CA THR A 140 -20.93 -12.52 -7.11
C THR A 140 -20.34 -11.12 -7.33
N SER A 141 -21.06 -10.24 -8.04
CA SER A 141 -20.57 -8.90 -8.37
C SER A 141 -20.33 -8.04 -7.13
N LEU A 142 -19.40 -7.09 -7.25
CA LEU A 142 -19.16 -6.12 -6.19
C LEU A 142 -20.40 -5.26 -5.91
N MET A 143 -21.24 -5.01 -6.93
CA MET A 143 -22.50 -4.29 -6.77
C MET A 143 -23.53 -5.07 -5.95
N HIS A 144 -23.55 -6.41 -6.05
CA HIS A 144 -24.38 -7.24 -5.17
C HIS A 144 -23.96 -7.09 -3.70
N ASN A 145 -22.65 -7.07 -3.43
CA ASN A 145 -22.16 -6.80 -2.08
C ASN A 145 -22.56 -5.39 -1.58
N VAL A 146 -22.52 -4.38 -2.45
CA VAL A 146 -23.03 -3.03 -2.14
C VAL A 146 -24.52 -3.06 -1.80
N SER A 147 -25.34 -3.76 -2.59
CA SER A 147 -26.79 -3.80 -2.37
C SER A 147 -27.17 -4.46 -1.04
N MET A 148 -26.35 -5.41 -0.58
CA MET A 148 -26.54 -6.08 0.72
C MET A 148 -26.07 -5.22 1.89
N LEU A 149 -24.90 -4.59 1.79
CA LEU A 149 -24.30 -3.86 2.91
C LEU A 149 -24.77 -2.40 3.01
N GLN A 150 -25.01 -1.75 1.87
CA GLN A 150 -25.35 -0.33 1.74
C GLN A 150 -26.40 -0.11 0.64
N PRO A 151 -27.61 -0.69 0.77
CA PRO A 151 -28.63 -0.68 -0.29
C PRO A 151 -28.99 0.72 -0.78
N ARG A 152 -28.92 1.73 0.10
CA ARG A 152 -29.27 3.13 -0.19
C ARG A 152 -28.18 3.87 -0.97
N GLU A 153 -27.00 3.30 -1.13
CA GLU A 153 -25.84 3.94 -1.75
C GLU A 153 -25.46 3.35 -3.11
N THR A 154 -26.21 2.35 -3.60
CA THR A 154 -25.96 1.69 -4.90
C THR A 154 -25.80 2.67 -6.07
N GLY A 155 -26.58 3.76 -6.10
CA GLY A 155 -26.44 4.84 -7.09
C GLY A 155 -25.12 5.62 -6.99
N ILE A 156 -24.57 5.78 -5.79
CA ILE A 156 -23.26 6.44 -5.57
C ILE A 156 -22.16 5.58 -6.16
N TYR A 157 -22.16 4.28 -5.86
CA TYR A 157 -21.18 3.34 -6.38
C TYR A 157 -21.30 3.11 -7.89
N GLY A 158 -22.52 3.18 -8.43
CA GLY A 158 -22.78 3.07 -9.87
C GLY A 158 -22.48 4.34 -10.68
N SER A 159 -22.24 5.47 -10.03
CA SER A 159 -21.78 6.72 -10.67
C SER A 159 -20.27 6.83 -10.48
N LYS A 160 -19.75 7.81 -9.73
CA LYS A 160 -18.32 7.94 -9.42
C LYS A 160 -18.13 8.12 -7.90
N PRO A 161 -17.99 7.04 -7.13
CA PRO A 161 -17.80 7.13 -5.69
C PRO A 161 -16.46 7.79 -5.36
N GLY A 162 -16.42 8.59 -4.30
CA GLY A 162 -15.16 9.13 -3.79
C GLY A 162 -14.28 8.04 -3.17
N PHE A 163 -12.97 8.31 -3.04
CA PHE A 163 -11.99 7.35 -2.48
C PHE A 163 -12.42 6.73 -1.16
N ARG A 164 -13.02 7.51 -0.25
CA ARG A 164 -13.51 7.01 1.04
C ARG A 164 -14.54 5.89 0.89
N HIS A 165 -15.51 6.05 -0.02
CA HIS A 165 -16.55 5.04 -0.27
C HIS A 165 -15.91 3.78 -0.86
N MET A 166 -15.03 3.92 -1.87
CA MET A 166 -14.31 2.78 -2.43
C MET A 166 -13.43 2.07 -1.40
N HIS A 167 -12.73 2.81 -0.54
CA HIS A 167 -11.91 2.24 0.52
C HIS A 167 -12.77 1.45 1.52
N GLN A 168 -13.95 1.95 1.90
CA GLN A 168 -14.89 1.20 2.75
C GLN A 168 -15.40 -0.05 2.04
N LEU A 169 -15.71 0.05 0.75
CA LEU A 169 -16.17 -1.07 -0.06
C LEU A 169 -15.11 -2.15 -0.28
N VAL A 170 -13.83 -1.80 -0.33
CA VAL A 170 -12.76 -2.80 -0.37
C VAL A 170 -12.64 -3.51 0.97
N ASN A 171 -12.69 -2.76 2.07
CA ASN A 171 -12.48 -3.34 3.40
C ASN A 171 -13.66 -4.20 3.88
N HIS A 172 -14.90 -3.73 3.77
CA HIS A 172 -16.05 -4.40 4.38
C HIS A 172 -16.40 -5.73 3.67
N PRO A 173 -16.74 -5.75 2.37
CA PRO A 173 -16.81 -6.97 1.57
C PRO A 173 -15.56 -7.83 1.65
N GLY A 174 -14.36 -7.24 1.61
CA GLY A 174 -13.11 -8.01 1.70
C GLY A 174 -13.03 -8.83 3.00
N ILE A 175 -13.33 -8.21 4.14
CA ILE A 175 -13.40 -8.92 5.43
C ILE A 175 -14.48 -10.01 5.39
N TYR A 176 -15.66 -9.71 4.85
CA TYR A 176 -16.75 -10.68 4.74
C TYR A 176 -16.33 -11.91 3.93
N HIS A 177 -15.79 -11.70 2.73
CA HIS A 177 -15.32 -12.78 1.85
C HIS A 177 -14.21 -13.59 2.50
N CYS A 178 -13.23 -12.95 3.14
CA CYS A 178 -12.22 -13.67 3.90
C CYS A 178 -12.86 -14.57 4.98
N LEU A 179 -13.82 -14.06 5.75
CA LEU A 179 -14.51 -14.86 6.77
C LEU A 179 -15.34 -15.99 6.16
N ASP A 180 -15.94 -15.79 4.99
CA ASP A 180 -16.68 -16.84 4.31
C ASP A 180 -15.75 -17.95 3.81
N CYS A 181 -14.59 -17.61 3.24
CA CYS A 181 -13.55 -18.59 2.92
C CYS A 181 -13.16 -19.41 4.14
N TRP A 182 -12.91 -18.75 5.27
CA TRP A 182 -12.64 -19.44 6.54
C TRP A 182 -13.79 -20.36 6.96
N ARG A 183 -15.05 -19.91 6.85
CA ARG A 183 -16.23 -20.72 7.19
C ARG A 183 -16.30 -21.98 6.33
N VAL A 184 -16.07 -21.84 5.03
CA VAL A 184 -16.09 -22.96 4.08
C VAL A 184 -14.98 -23.96 4.42
N GLU A 185 -13.74 -23.49 4.58
CA GLU A 185 -12.61 -24.39 4.84
C GLU A 185 -12.73 -25.12 6.17
N VAL A 186 -13.09 -24.41 7.23
CA VAL A 186 -13.30 -25.00 8.56
C VAL A 186 -14.35 -26.11 8.51
N LYS A 187 -15.44 -25.92 7.75
CA LYS A 187 -16.48 -26.93 7.54
C LYS A 187 -15.96 -28.11 6.72
N THR A 188 -15.09 -27.87 5.75
CA THR A 188 -14.44 -28.93 4.96
C THR A 188 -13.52 -29.78 5.84
N CYS A 189 -12.73 -29.17 6.73
CA CYS A 189 -11.87 -29.88 7.66
C CYS A 189 -12.67 -30.68 8.70
N ASN A 190 -13.77 -30.11 9.21
CA ASN A 190 -14.66 -30.78 10.15
C ASN A 190 -16.12 -30.36 9.91
N PRO A 191 -16.98 -31.25 9.37
CA PRO A 191 -18.38 -30.94 9.11
C PRO A 191 -19.20 -30.52 10.33
N ALA A 192 -18.76 -30.85 11.56
CA ALA A 192 -19.39 -30.38 12.80
C ALA A 192 -19.23 -28.86 13.01
N HIS A 193 -18.22 -28.24 12.41
CA HIS A 193 -17.97 -26.80 12.46
C HIS A 193 -18.71 -26.07 11.32
N SER A 194 -20.04 -26.19 11.29
CA SER A 194 -20.86 -25.61 10.21
C SER A 194 -20.84 -24.06 10.17
N THR A 195 -20.37 -23.42 11.25
CA THR A 195 -20.20 -21.97 11.35
C THR A 195 -18.89 -21.63 12.06
N LEU A 196 -18.37 -20.42 11.81
CA LEU A 196 -17.19 -19.92 12.54
C LEU A 196 -17.43 -19.76 14.05
N ALA A 197 -18.68 -19.61 14.50
CA ALA A 197 -19.00 -19.54 15.92
C ALA A 197 -18.84 -20.91 16.60
N LEU A 198 -19.29 -21.98 15.95
CA LEU A 198 -19.09 -23.35 16.45
C LEU A 198 -17.62 -23.73 16.48
N PHE A 199 -16.88 -23.34 15.44
CA PHE A 199 -15.43 -23.48 15.42
C PHE A 199 -14.74 -22.70 16.53
N ALA A 200 -15.09 -21.43 16.75
CA ALA A 200 -14.52 -20.67 17.85
C ALA A 200 -14.81 -21.30 19.22
N THR A 201 -15.98 -21.94 19.37
CA THR A 201 -16.39 -22.62 20.61
C THR A 201 -15.60 -23.91 20.87
N SER A 202 -15.08 -24.57 19.84
CA SER A 202 -14.21 -25.74 20.00
C SER A 202 -12.80 -25.38 20.48
N ALA A 203 -12.49 -24.09 20.62
CA ALA A 203 -11.20 -23.57 21.09
C ALA A 203 -10.02 -24.14 20.26
N PRO A 204 -9.96 -23.85 18.95
CA PRO A 204 -8.98 -24.44 18.05
C PRO A 204 -7.57 -24.06 18.48
N SER A 205 -6.63 -24.97 18.30
CA SER A 205 -5.23 -24.71 18.61
C SER A 205 -4.58 -23.79 17.57
N PHE A 206 -3.46 -23.14 17.92
CA PHE A 206 -2.73 -22.32 16.97
C PHE A 206 -2.23 -23.11 15.75
N GLU A 207 -1.76 -24.35 15.96
CA GLU A 207 -1.30 -25.23 14.88
C GLU A 207 -2.45 -25.63 13.94
N GLU A 208 -3.64 -25.87 14.49
CA GLU A 208 -4.83 -26.13 13.68
C GLU A 208 -5.19 -24.90 12.82
N LEU A 209 -5.16 -23.70 13.40
CA LEU A 209 -5.41 -22.46 12.66
C LEU A 209 -4.37 -22.22 11.57
N LYS A 210 -3.09 -22.46 11.87
CA LYS A 210 -1.99 -22.34 10.91
C LYS A 210 -2.15 -23.33 9.76
N ALA A 211 -2.50 -24.59 10.06
CA ALA A 211 -2.74 -25.61 9.05
C ALA A 211 -3.91 -25.22 8.11
N ILE A 212 -5.04 -24.78 8.67
CA ILE A 212 -6.19 -24.31 7.90
C ILE A 212 -5.82 -23.07 7.05
N ALA A 213 -5.08 -22.12 7.61
CA ALA A 213 -4.62 -20.94 6.87
C ALA A 213 -3.71 -21.30 5.68
N ILE A 214 -2.80 -22.27 5.87
CA ILE A 214 -1.93 -22.78 4.80
C ILE A 214 -2.77 -23.48 3.72
N HIS A 215 -3.77 -24.27 4.10
CA HIS A 215 -4.67 -24.92 3.16
C HIS A 215 -5.49 -23.91 2.36
N LEU A 216 -6.09 -22.92 3.03
CA LEU A 216 -6.79 -21.79 2.38
C LEU A 216 -5.90 -21.08 1.36
N ALA A 217 -4.67 -20.73 1.75
CA ALA A 217 -3.74 -20.04 0.86
C ALA A 217 -3.45 -20.89 -0.40
N LYS A 218 -3.17 -22.19 -0.22
CA LYS A 218 -2.92 -23.11 -1.34
C LYS A 218 -4.14 -23.26 -2.25
N ALA A 219 -5.32 -23.46 -1.67
CA ALA A 219 -6.56 -23.58 -2.44
C ALA A 219 -6.80 -22.33 -3.30
N CYS A 220 -6.56 -21.12 -2.76
CA CYS A 220 -6.65 -19.88 -3.53
C CYS A 220 -5.64 -19.81 -4.68
N TYR A 221 -4.40 -20.26 -4.48
CA TYR A 221 -3.40 -20.31 -5.54
C TYR A 221 -3.77 -21.29 -6.65
N ASP A 222 -4.25 -22.49 -6.29
CA ASP A 222 -4.54 -23.55 -7.27
C ASP A 222 -5.74 -23.20 -8.17
N THR A 223 -6.73 -22.44 -7.66
CA THR A 223 -7.84 -21.92 -8.50
C THR A 223 -7.44 -20.82 -9.48
N GLN A 224 -6.32 -20.11 -9.29
CA GLN A 224 -5.92 -19.02 -10.19
C GLN A 224 -5.17 -19.49 -11.45
N PHE A 225 -4.81 -20.77 -11.53
CA PHE A 225 -4.08 -21.35 -12.67
C PHE A 225 -4.91 -22.30 -13.54
N LEU A 226 -6.21 -22.46 -13.26
CA LEU A 226 -7.10 -23.32 -14.05
C LEU A 226 -7.95 -22.58 -15.09
N ASP A 227 -7.99 -21.24 -15.06
CA ASP A 227 -8.80 -20.41 -15.97
C ASP A 227 -7.99 -19.27 -16.65
N LEU A 228 -6.71 -19.50 -16.95
CA LEU A 228 -5.92 -18.68 -17.90
C LEU A 228 -5.44 -19.51 -19.10
#